data_AF-A0AA96GG10-F1
#
_entry.id   AF-A0AA96GG10-F1
#
_cell.length_a   1.000
_cell.length_b   1.000
_cell.length_c   1.000
_cell.angle_alpha   90.00
_cell.angle_beta   90.00
_cell.angle_gamma   90.00
#
_symmetry.space_group_name_H-M   'P 1'
#
loop_
_entity.id
_entity.type
_entity.pdbx_description
1 polymer ?
#
loop_
_entity_poly.entity_id
_entity_poly.type
_entity_poly.pdbx_seq_one_letter_code
_entity_poly.pdbx_strand_id
1 'polypeptide(L)'
;MTSGVKEGKKAGKNGMPVSGNEKAVKISPKDAPAVDRALCRSKLYLLVSWGYLYPEDEEFLDYLQSGEFVEDGKSALEGLKKELQNIGGDEAQERLDALVGNFDAIESWISSEGENWSLQDLRDEHRRVFSNVIALDCPPYETLFGNDHVFGQSYVMGDIAGFYSAFGLQLSPDIHERLDHLSVELEFMHYLAYKESYAILHDGAEKA
;
A
#
# COMPACT_ATOMS: atom_id res chain seq x y z
N MET A 1 21.78 13.18 -66.23
CA MET A 1 20.58 12.34 -66.21
C MET A 1 21.04 10.92 -65.96
N THR A 2 20.70 10.16 -64.93
CA THR A 2 19.87 10.38 -63.74
C THR A 2 20.21 9.19 -62.83
N SER A 3 20.55 9.48 -61.59
CA SER A 3 20.68 8.52 -60.49
C SER A 3 19.32 7.89 -60.16
N GLY A 4 19.33 6.70 -59.57
CA GLY A 4 18.31 6.34 -58.58
C GLY A 4 17.42 5.17 -58.96
N VAL A 5 17.44 4.15 -58.10
CA VAL A 5 16.81 2.84 -58.22
C VAL A 5 15.31 2.90 -57.90
N LYS A 6 14.59 2.00 -58.59
CA LYS A 6 13.16 1.63 -58.55
C LYS A 6 12.49 1.62 -57.15
N GLU A 7 11.34 2.28 -57.07
CA GLU A 7 10.30 2.04 -56.06
C GLU A 7 9.18 1.13 -56.60
N GLY A 8 8.64 0.27 -55.72
CA GLY A 8 7.19 0.02 -55.66
C GLY A 8 6.65 -1.34 -56.11
N LYS A 9 6.73 -2.38 -55.25
CA LYS A 9 5.58 -3.30 -55.02
C LYS A 9 5.73 -4.25 -53.81
N LYS A 10 4.73 -4.16 -52.92
CA LYS A 10 4.09 -5.20 -52.06
C LYS A 10 4.92 -6.05 -51.08
N ALA A 11 4.71 -5.80 -49.79
CA ALA A 11 4.59 -6.75 -48.67
C ALA A 11 4.14 -5.91 -47.45
N GLY A 12 3.34 -6.31 -46.48
CA GLY A 12 2.67 -7.53 -46.08
C GLY A 12 2.06 -7.17 -44.71
N LYS A 13 0.78 -7.45 -44.49
CA LYS A 13 0.13 -7.23 -43.18
C LYS A 13 0.78 -8.17 -42.16
N ASN A 14 1.66 -7.66 -41.30
CA ASN A 14 2.06 -8.36 -40.09
C ASN A 14 1.24 -7.84 -38.92
N GLY A 15 0.09 -8.47 -38.69
CA GLY A 15 -0.57 -8.42 -37.39
C GLY A 15 0.27 -9.23 -36.40
N MET A 16 0.65 -8.61 -35.29
CA MET A 16 1.17 -9.33 -34.14
C MET A 16 0.03 -10.18 -33.54
N PRO A 17 0.29 -11.44 -33.14
CA PRO A 17 -0.71 -12.22 -32.44
C PRO A 17 -0.76 -11.74 -30.99
N VAL A 18 -1.79 -10.95 -30.65
CA VAL A 18 -2.18 -10.78 -29.25
C VAL A 18 -2.95 -12.02 -28.86
N SER A 19 -2.24 -13.01 -28.31
CA SER A 19 -2.82 -14.22 -27.72
C SER A 19 -2.31 -14.37 -26.29
N GLY A 20 -2.70 -13.45 -25.42
CA GLY A 20 -2.78 -13.70 -23.99
C GLY A 20 -4.20 -14.17 -23.69
N ASN A 21 -4.43 -15.48 -23.73
CA ASN A 21 -5.67 -16.04 -23.21
C ASN A 21 -5.53 -16.02 -21.68
N GLU A 22 -5.81 -14.88 -21.05
CA GLU A 22 -5.97 -14.79 -19.60
C GLU A 22 -7.13 -15.72 -19.23
N LYS A 23 -6.79 -16.92 -18.73
CA LYS A 23 -7.78 -17.82 -18.18
C LYS A 23 -8.41 -17.08 -17.01
N ALA A 24 -9.69 -16.74 -17.12
CA ALA A 24 -10.46 -16.16 -16.02
C ALA A 24 -10.21 -16.98 -14.75
N VAL A 25 -9.61 -16.35 -13.74
CA VAL A 25 -9.27 -16.99 -12.46
C VAL A 25 -10.59 -17.40 -11.81
N LYS A 26 -10.81 -18.72 -11.68
CA LYS A 26 -12.01 -19.25 -11.04
C LYS A 26 -11.77 -19.33 -9.53
N ILE A 27 -12.28 -18.36 -8.79
CA ILE A 27 -12.22 -18.35 -7.33
C ILE A 27 -13.16 -19.44 -6.80
N SER A 28 -12.66 -20.35 -5.97
CA SER A 28 -13.52 -21.31 -5.29
C SER A 28 -14.37 -20.56 -4.25
N PRO A 29 -15.69 -20.83 -4.12
CA PRO A 29 -16.53 -20.16 -3.12
C PRO A 29 -16.03 -20.28 -1.67
N LYS A 30 -15.28 -21.35 -1.36
CA LYS A 30 -14.67 -21.57 -0.04
C LYS A 30 -13.45 -20.67 0.23
N ASP A 31 -12.75 -20.25 -0.81
CA ASP A 31 -11.49 -19.50 -0.72
C ASP A 31 -11.74 -17.98 -0.88
N ALA A 32 -12.87 -17.60 -1.49
CA ALA A 32 -13.28 -16.20 -1.70
C ALA A 32 -13.22 -15.34 -0.42
N PRO A 33 -13.74 -15.78 0.76
CA PRO A 33 -13.61 -15.01 2.00
C PRO A 33 -12.17 -14.67 2.39
N ALA A 34 -11.24 -15.62 2.19
CA ALA A 34 -9.85 -15.43 2.58
C ALA A 34 -9.13 -14.48 1.59
N VAL A 35 -9.44 -14.59 0.30
CA VAL A 35 -8.95 -13.68 -0.75
C VAL A 35 -9.41 -12.25 -0.48
N ASP A 36 -10.71 -12.05 -0.26
CA ASP A 36 -11.30 -10.73 -0.01
C ASP A 36 -10.70 -10.10 1.25
N ARG A 37 -10.60 -10.86 2.34
CA ARG A 37 -9.94 -10.41 3.57
C ARG A 37 -8.49 -9.98 3.33
N ALA A 38 -7.72 -10.74 2.56
CA ALA A 38 -6.33 -10.40 2.25
C ALA A 38 -6.22 -9.12 1.41
N LEU A 39 -7.09 -8.94 0.40
CA LEU A 39 -7.15 -7.71 -0.41
C LEU A 39 -7.57 -6.49 0.41
N CYS A 40 -8.56 -6.62 1.27
CA CYS A 40 -8.99 -5.53 2.16
C CYS A 40 -7.87 -5.07 3.09
N ARG A 41 -7.17 -6.01 3.75
CA ARG A 41 -5.99 -5.67 4.58
C ARG A 41 -4.89 -5.02 3.73
N SER A 42 -4.62 -5.57 2.56
CA SER A 42 -3.62 -5.05 1.63
C SER A 42 -3.89 -3.58 1.30
N LYS A 43 -5.15 -3.22 0.96
CA LYS A 43 -5.51 -1.83 0.67
C LYS A 43 -5.36 -0.93 1.89
N LEU A 44 -5.79 -1.38 3.08
CA LEU A 44 -5.66 -0.59 4.32
C LEU A 44 -4.20 -0.32 4.68
N TYR A 45 -3.32 -1.32 4.58
CA TYR A 45 -1.89 -1.13 4.81
C TYR A 45 -1.29 -0.10 3.86
N LEU A 46 -1.67 -0.12 2.58
CA LEU A 46 -1.19 0.86 1.59
C LEU A 46 -1.64 2.28 1.92
N LEU A 47 -2.92 2.47 2.23
CA LEU A 47 -3.46 3.80 2.55
C LEU A 47 -2.80 4.39 3.80
N VAL A 48 -2.59 3.58 4.83
CA VAL A 48 -1.90 4.03 6.05
C VAL A 48 -0.43 4.31 5.74
N SER A 49 0.23 3.48 4.92
CA SER A 49 1.62 3.70 4.49
C SER A 49 1.80 5.08 3.84
N TRP A 50 0.92 5.46 2.91
CA TRP A 50 0.96 6.77 2.26
C TRP A 50 0.77 7.92 3.25
N GLY A 51 -0.07 7.75 4.27
CA GLY A 51 -0.28 8.76 5.31
C GLY A 51 0.96 9.06 6.17
N TYR A 52 1.97 8.18 6.18
CA TYR A 52 3.23 8.40 6.91
C TYR A 52 4.34 8.98 6.03
N LEU A 53 4.25 8.89 4.69
CA LEU A 53 5.29 9.39 3.80
C LEU A 53 5.31 10.91 3.74
N TYR A 54 6.51 11.46 3.60
CA TYR A 54 6.65 12.89 3.30
C TYR A 54 6.05 13.16 1.90
N PRO A 55 5.17 14.17 1.76
CA PRO A 55 4.55 14.48 0.48
C PRO A 55 5.56 15.21 -0.45
N GLU A 56 6.15 14.46 -1.38
CA GLU A 56 7.10 14.96 -2.39
C GLU A 56 6.41 15.75 -3.51
N ASP A 57 5.14 15.46 -3.77
CA ASP A 57 4.31 16.12 -4.79
C ASP A 57 2.84 16.21 -4.34
N GLU A 58 1.97 16.70 -5.24
CA GLU A 58 0.55 16.92 -4.98
C GLU A 58 -0.29 15.65 -5.06
N GLU A 59 0.23 14.50 -5.51
CA GLU A 59 -0.59 13.32 -5.82
C GLU A 59 -1.39 12.82 -4.60
N PHE A 60 -0.75 12.77 -3.43
CA PHE A 60 -1.44 12.35 -2.21
C PHE A 60 -2.45 13.39 -1.71
N LEU A 61 -2.15 14.68 -1.86
CA LEU A 61 -3.08 15.74 -1.48
C LEU A 61 -4.30 15.75 -2.41
N ASP A 62 -4.10 15.59 -3.72
CA ASP A 62 -5.16 15.47 -4.72
C ASP A 62 -6.05 14.26 -4.42
N TYR A 63 -5.44 13.13 -4.04
CA TYR A 63 -6.16 11.90 -3.67
C TYR A 63 -6.98 12.05 -2.36
N LEU A 64 -6.50 12.88 -1.41
CA LEU A 64 -7.27 13.26 -0.23
C LEU A 64 -8.43 14.20 -0.63
N GLN A 65 -8.15 15.27 -1.37
CA GLN A 65 -9.12 16.30 -1.73
C GLN A 65 -10.21 15.80 -2.68
N SER A 66 -9.92 14.80 -3.51
CA SER A 66 -10.92 14.14 -4.36
C SER A 66 -11.93 13.31 -3.56
N GLY A 67 -11.62 12.96 -2.30
CA GLY A 67 -12.40 12.06 -1.47
C GLY A 67 -12.16 10.57 -1.75
N GLU A 68 -11.41 10.23 -2.80
CA GLU A 68 -11.15 8.84 -3.18
C GLU A 68 -10.38 8.08 -2.09
N PHE A 69 -9.47 8.74 -1.36
CA PHE A 69 -8.78 8.14 -0.20
C PHE A 69 -9.77 7.60 0.85
N VAL A 70 -10.81 8.38 1.15
CA VAL A 70 -11.83 8.00 2.14
C VAL A 70 -12.73 6.89 1.59
N GLU A 71 -13.17 7.01 0.35
CA GLU A 71 -14.01 6.00 -0.31
C GLU A 71 -13.32 4.64 -0.32
N ASP A 72 -12.07 4.60 -0.77
CA ASP A 72 -11.27 3.38 -0.83
C ASP A 72 -11.03 2.76 0.56
N GLY A 73 -10.76 3.60 1.56
CA GLY A 73 -10.57 3.17 2.94
C GLY A 73 -11.83 2.57 3.55
N LYS A 74 -12.98 3.24 3.38
CA LYS A 74 -14.28 2.76 3.86
C LYS A 74 -14.70 1.47 3.15
N SER A 75 -14.49 1.38 1.83
CA SER A 75 -14.76 0.17 1.05
C SER A 75 -13.93 -1.02 1.53
N ALA A 76 -12.63 -0.81 1.76
CA ALA A 76 -11.75 -1.85 2.28
C ALA A 76 -12.14 -2.28 3.71
N LEU A 77 -12.54 -1.34 4.58
CA LEU A 77 -13.03 -1.65 5.93
C LEU A 77 -14.35 -2.40 5.91
N GLU A 78 -15.30 -2.04 5.06
CA GLU A 78 -16.58 -2.73 4.93
C GLU A 78 -16.37 -4.20 4.51
N GLY A 79 -15.52 -4.42 3.50
CA GLY A 79 -15.12 -5.76 3.07
C GLY A 79 -14.44 -6.54 4.19
N LEU A 80 -13.51 -5.91 4.91
CA LEU A 80 -12.83 -6.56 6.04
C LEU A 80 -13.80 -6.93 7.17
N LYS A 81 -14.72 -6.03 7.51
CA LYS A 81 -15.76 -6.24 8.54
C LYS A 81 -16.67 -7.40 8.17
N LYS A 82 -17.08 -7.50 6.91
CA LYS A 82 -17.87 -8.62 6.37
C LYS A 82 -17.16 -9.95 6.56
N GLU A 83 -15.88 -10.04 6.21
CA GLU A 83 -15.12 -11.29 6.29
C GLU A 83 -14.65 -11.64 7.73
N LEU A 84 -14.65 -10.66 8.64
CA LEU A 84 -14.32 -10.86 10.06
C LEU A 84 -15.53 -11.05 10.99
N GLN A 85 -16.78 -11.06 10.50
CA GLN A 85 -17.99 -11.15 11.35
C GLN A 85 -17.99 -12.29 12.40
N ASN A 86 -17.25 -13.38 12.14
CA ASN A 86 -17.15 -14.53 13.05
C ASN A 86 -15.74 -14.74 13.63
N ILE A 87 -14.85 -13.74 13.53
CA ILE A 87 -13.43 -13.82 13.91
C ILE A 87 -13.10 -12.63 14.82
N GLY A 88 -12.49 -12.89 15.98
CA GLY A 88 -12.02 -11.83 16.89
C GLY A 88 -13.07 -11.25 17.85
N GLY A 89 -14.36 -11.53 17.63
CA GLY A 89 -15.44 -11.16 18.55
C GLY A 89 -15.67 -9.64 18.68
N ASP A 90 -16.26 -9.23 19.80
CA ASP A 90 -16.67 -7.83 20.03
C ASP A 90 -15.49 -6.85 19.98
N GLU A 91 -14.31 -7.24 20.48
CA GLU A 91 -13.12 -6.40 20.43
C GLU A 91 -12.72 -6.06 19.00
N ALA A 92 -12.69 -7.04 18.09
CA ALA A 92 -12.37 -6.79 16.69
C ALA A 92 -13.39 -5.84 16.04
N GLN A 93 -14.67 -6.00 16.39
CA GLN A 93 -15.74 -5.13 15.89
C GLN A 93 -15.56 -3.68 16.36
N GLU A 94 -15.27 -3.48 17.64
CA GLU A 94 -14.99 -2.15 18.22
C GLU A 94 -13.77 -1.49 17.56
N ARG A 95 -12.70 -2.25 17.30
CA ARG A 95 -11.50 -1.72 16.62
C ARG A 95 -11.78 -1.32 15.17
N LEU A 96 -12.56 -2.11 14.45
CA LEU A 96 -12.96 -1.79 13.07
C LEU A 96 -13.85 -0.54 13.03
N ASP A 97 -14.79 -0.41 13.97
CA ASP A 97 -15.65 0.78 14.05
C ASP A 97 -14.85 2.04 14.41
N ALA A 98 -13.82 1.91 15.27
CA ALA A 98 -12.90 3.00 15.54
C ALA A 98 -12.11 3.43 14.29
N LEU A 99 -11.70 2.49 13.43
CA LEU A 99 -11.05 2.83 12.16
C LEU A 99 -11.99 3.55 11.19
N VAL A 100 -13.28 3.17 11.15
CA VAL A 100 -14.28 3.92 10.37
C VAL A 100 -14.37 5.36 10.85
N GLY A 101 -14.39 5.58 12.18
CA GLY A 101 -14.37 6.92 12.76
C GLY A 101 -13.17 7.77 12.35
N ASN A 102 -12.00 7.17 12.12
CA ASN A 102 -10.84 7.90 11.59
C ASN A 102 -11.07 8.38 10.15
N PHE A 103 -11.68 7.55 9.29
CA PHE A 103 -12.02 7.97 7.93
C PHE A 103 -13.13 9.03 7.90
N ASP A 104 -14.12 8.95 8.80
CA ASP A 104 -15.14 10.00 8.96
C ASP A 104 -14.50 11.34 9.39
N ALA A 105 -13.51 11.31 10.28
CA ALA A 105 -12.77 12.50 10.69
C ALA A 105 -11.97 13.11 9.54
N ILE A 106 -11.32 12.27 8.71
CA ILE A 106 -10.60 12.71 7.50
C ILE A 106 -11.57 13.33 6.50
N GLU A 107 -12.71 12.71 6.24
CA GLU A 107 -13.75 13.25 5.34
C GLU A 107 -14.28 14.61 5.81
N SER A 108 -14.52 14.74 7.12
CA SER A 108 -14.94 16.01 7.73
C SER A 108 -13.86 17.08 7.59
N TRP A 109 -12.59 16.72 7.74
CA TRP A 109 -11.47 17.64 7.57
C TRP A 109 -11.33 18.07 6.10
N ILE A 110 -11.40 17.13 5.14
CA ILE A 110 -11.38 17.42 3.70
C ILE A 110 -12.48 18.43 3.35
N SER A 111 -13.70 18.19 3.84
CA SER A 111 -14.88 19.03 3.57
C SER A 111 -14.85 20.41 4.26
N SER A 112 -13.79 20.74 4.98
CA SER A 112 -13.65 22.00 5.71
C SER A 112 -12.32 22.69 5.39
N GLU A 113 -11.28 22.42 6.18
CA GLU A 113 -9.98 23.05 6.01
C GLU A 113 -9.21 22.42 4.84
N GLY A 114 -9.30 21.10 4.67
CA GLY A 114 -8.50 20.33 3.72
C GLY A 114 -8.70 20.71 2.25
N GLU A 115 -9.90 21.16 1.86
CA GLU A 115 -10.19 21.64 0.49
C GLU A 115 -9.28 22.81 0.07
N ASN A 116 -8.83 23.62 1.02
CA ASN A 116 -8.01 24.81 0.74
C ASN A 116 -6.52 24.60 1.02
N TRP A 117 -6.12 23.41 1.48
CA TRP A 117 -4.71 23.12 1.73
C TRP A 117 -3.92 23.09 0.43
N SER A 118 -2.73 23.65 0.49
CA SER A 118 -1.69 23.47 -0.52
C SER A 118 -0.75 22.34 -0.12
N LEU A 119 0.09 21.90 -1.06
CA LEU A 119 1.18 20.96 -0.77
C LEU A 119 2.07 21.44 0.39
N GLN A 120 2.29 22.75 0.51
CA GLN A 120 3.12 23.30 1.58
C GLN A 120 2.48 23.12 2.95
N ASP A 121 1.15 23.27 3.07
CA ASP A 121 0.44 23.07 4.33
C ASP A 121 0.54 21.61 4.79
N LEU A 122 0.37 20.66 3.86
CA LEU A 122 0.53 19.22 4.16
C LEU A 122 1.97 18.88 4.58
N ARG A 123 2.98 19.46 3.93
CA ARG A 123 4.40 19.29 4.29
C ARG A 123 4.71 19.82 5.68
N ASP A 124 4.16 20.98 6.01
CA ASP A 124 4.40 21.62 7.30
C ASP A 124 3.71 20.84 8.43
N GLU A 125 2.50 20.33 8.17
CA GLU A 125 1.81 19.44 9.11
C GLU A 125 2.53 18.10 9.28
N HIS A 126 2.98 17.47 8.19
CA HIS A 126 3.78 16.24 8.25
C HIS A 126 5.04 16.44 9.11
N ARG A 127 5.79 17.52 8.88
CA ARG A 127 6.96 17.87 9.69
C ARG A 127 6.57 18.14 11.15
N ARG A 128 5.44 18.80 11.40
CA ARG A 128 4.96 19.05 12.77
C ARG A 128 4.71 17.75 13.54
N VAL A 129 4.17 16.73 12.86
CA VAL A 129 3.74 15.46 13.46
C VAL A 129 4.85 14.41 13.49
N PHE A 130 5.69 14.31 12.47
CA PHE A 130 6.65 13.20 12.31
C PHE A 130 8.12 13.61 12.38
N SER A 131 8.43 14.91 12.46
CA SER A 131 9.82 15.34 12.63
C SER A 131 10.38 14.91 13.99
N ASN A 132 11.56 14.29 13.95
CA ASN A 132 12.35 13.92 15.13
C ASN A 132 12.72 15.10 16.05
N VAL A 133 12.52 16.35 15.60
CA VAL A 133 12.74 17.56 16.42
C VAL A 133 11.56 17.85 17.36
N ILE A 134 10.35 17.45 16.98
CA ILE A 134 9.09 17.80 17.67
C ILE A 134 8.41 16.56 18.25
N ALA A 135 8.44 15.43 17.54
CA ALA A 135 7.72 14.21 17.89
C ALA A 135 8.62 13.15 18.55
N LEU A 136 9.21 13.51 19.69
CA LEU A 136 9.97 12.53 20.50
C LEU A 136 9.08 11.42 21.08
N ASP A 137 7.78 11.67 21.22
CA ASP A 137 6.87 10.73 21.88
C ASP A 137 6.47 9.55 20.97
N CYS A 138 6.41 9.76 19.66
CA CYS A 138 5.92 8.77 18.69
C CYS A 138 6.72 8.80 17.36
N PRO A 139 8.03 8.58 17.35
CA PRO A 139 8.81 8.59 16.11
C PRO A 139 8.36 7.44 15.18
N PRO A 140 8.35 7.62 13.85
CA PRO A 140 7.82 6.62 12.91
C PRO A 140 8.82 5.50 12.58
N TYR A 141 9.70 5.12 13.51
CA TYR A 141 10.76 4.13 13.29
C TYR A 141 10.70 3.00 14.33
N GLU A 142 10.59 1.74 13.90
CA GLU A 142 10.49 0.57 14.79
C GLU A 142 11.63 0.55 15.81
N THR A 143 12.86 0.76 15.35
CA THR A 143 14.05 0.63 16.21
C THR A 143 14.20 1.74 17.26
N LEU A 144 13.35 2.76 17.26
CA LEU A 144 13.31 3.74 18.34
C LEU A 144 12.42 3.28 19.51
N PHE A 145 11.69 2.17 19.33
CA PHE A 145 10.96 1.47 20.38
C PHE A 145 11.68 0.16 20.74
N GLY A 146 11.69 -0.19 22.04
CA GLY A 146 12.11 -1.52 22.50
C GLY A 146 13.61 -1.85 22.44
N ASN A 147 14.48 -0.91 22.07
CA ASN A 147 15.93 -1.15 22.05
C ASN A 147 16.62 -0.76 23.36
N ASP A 148 16.68 -1.70 24.31
CA ASP A 148 17.38 -1.54 25.61
C ASP A 148 18.92 -1.69 25.52
N HIS A 149 19.45 -2.07 24.35
CA HIS A 149 20.85 -2.40 24.15
C HIS A 149 21.48 -1.65 22.97
N VAL A 150 22.74 -1.23 23.14
CA VAL A 150 23.51 -0.41 22.19
C VAL A 150 23.61 -1.02 20.78
N PHE A 151 23.46 -2.35 20.64
CA PHE A 151 23.51 -3.06 19.36
C PHE A 151 22.14 -3.55 18.86
N GLY A 152 21.06 -3.42 19.65
CA GLY A 152 19.73 -3.96 19.30
C GLY A 152 19.23 -3.42 17.95
N GLN A 153 19.41 -2.12 17.73
CA GLN A 153 19.03 -1.45 16.49
C GLN A 153 19.69 -2.05 15.25
N SER A 154 20.97 -2.45 15.33
CA SER A 154 21.68 -3.02 14.17
C SER A 154 21.19 -4.44 13.83
N TYR A 155 20.83 -5.24 14.82
CA TYR A 155 20.27 -6.58 14.61
C TYR A 155 18.88 -6.49 13.98
N VAL A 156 18.00 -5.67 14.55
CA VAL A 156 16.63 -5.46 14.03
C VAL A 156 16.69 -4.93 12.59
N MET A 157 17.55 -3.96 12.31
CA MET A 157 17.74 -3.45 10.94
C MET A 157 18.21 -4.54 9.97
N GLY A 158 19.07 -5.46 10.41
CA GLY A 158 19.52 -6.60 9.63
C GLY A 158 18.39 -7.58 9.32
N ASP A 159 17.52 -7.85 10.28
CA ASP A 159 16.35 -8.72 10.12
C ASP A 159 15.35 -8.10 9.14
N ILE A 160 15.02 -6.81 9.30
CA ILE A 160 14.12 -6.08 8.39
C ILE A 160 14.65 -6.12 6.95
N ALA A 161 15.94 -5.80 6.75
CA ALA A 161 16.57 -5.88 5.44
C ALA A 161 16.54 -7.31 4.86
N GLY A 162 16.72 -8.31 5.73
CA GLY A 162 16.62 -9.73 5.38
C GLY A 162 15.23 -10.12 4.90
N PHE A 163 14.17 -9.66 5.58
CA PHE A 163 12.78 -9.91 5.15
C PHE A 163 12.51 -9.33 3.77
N TYR A 164 12.85 -8.06 3.52
CA TYR A 164 12.63 -7.46 2.20
C TYR A 164 13.40 -8.20 1.10
N SER A 165 14.66 -8.53 1.37
CA SER A 165 15.52 -9.26 0.44
C SER A 165 15.00 -10.67 0.13
N ALA A 166 14.39 -11.36 1.11
CA ALA A 166 13.81 -12.69 0.91
C ALA A 166 12.63 -12.68 -0.08
N PHE A 167 11.93 -11.55 -0.20
CA PHE A 167 10.89 -11.33 -1.21
C PHE A 167 11.41 -10.64 -2.48
N GLY A 168 12.72 -10.44 -2.59
CA GLY A 168 13.36 -9.78 -3.74
C GLY A 168 13.04 -8.28 -3.83
N LEU A 169 12.68 -7.64 -2.72
CA LEU A 169 12.33 -6.23 -2.64
C LEU A 169 13.54 -5.39 -2.25
N GLN A 170 13.55 -4.16 -2.77
CA GLN A 170 14.50 -3.12 -2.41
C GLN A 170 13.74 -1.81 -2.30
N LEU A 171 14.18 -0.93 -1.40
CA LEU A 171 13.61 0.40 -1.28
C LEU A 171 13.88 1.19 -2.57
N SER A 172 12.89 1.95 -3.03
CA SER A 172 13.05 2.84 -4.17
C SER A 172 14.16 3.87 -3.90
N PRO A 173 15.02 4.20 -4.87
CA PRO A 173 16.03 5.25 -4.72
C PRO A 173 15.41 6.64 -4.49
N ASP A 174 14.13 6.83 -4.85
CA ASP A 174 13.42 8.09 -4.67
C ASP A 174 12.88 8.26 -3.24
N ILE A 175 12.85 7.17 -2.45
CA ILE A 175 12.40 7.19 -1.06
C ILE A 175 13.61 7.33 -0.14
N HIS A 176 13.66 8.44 0.58
CA HIS A 176 14.78 8.81 1.46
C HIS A 176 14.53 8.42 2.93
N GLU A 177 13.86 7.28 3.14
CA GLU A 177 13.55 6.76 4.47
C GLU A 177 14.43 5.56 4.86
N ARG A 178 14.45 5.26 6.16
CA ARG A 178 15.08 4.04 6.67
C ARG A 178 14.18 2.83 6.44
N LEU A 179 14.79 1.65 6.40
CA LEU A 179 14.06 0.39 6.22
C LEU A 179 13.05 0.10 7.33
N ASP A 180 13.31 0.58 8.55
CA ASP A 180 12.43 0.42 9.71
C ASP A 180 11.43 1.57 9.87
N HIS A 181 11.25 2.40 8.83
CA HIS A 181 10.23 3.43 8.83
C HIS A 181 8.84 2.80 8.66
N LEU A 182 7.86 3.24 9.44
CA LEU A 182 6.54 2.62 9.51
C LEU A 182 5.83 2.56 8.15
N SER A 183 6.00 3.57 7.29
CA SER A 183 5.47 3.52 5.92
C SER A 183 6.05 2.35 5.12
N VAL A 184 7.36 2.09 5.23
CA VAL A 184 8.06 1.03 4.48
C VAL A 184 7.59 -0.34 4.94
N GLU A 185 7.47 -0.53 6.26
CA GLU A 185 6.94 -1.77 6.84
C GLU A 185 5.47 -2.00 6.47
N LEU A 186 4.64 -0.96 6.49
CA LEU A 186 3.24 -1.05 6.07
C LEU A 186 3.10 -1.36 4.58
N GLU A 187 3.95 -0.77 3.73
CA GLU A 187 3.97 -1.10 2.30
C GLU A 187 4.39 -2.56 2.07
N PHE A 188 5.34 -3.06 2.88
CA PHE A 188 5.68 -4.48 2.87
C PHE A 188 4.51 -5.36 3.32
N MET A 189 3.75 -4.96 4.35
CA MET A 189 2.53 -5.66 4.77
C MET A 189 1.45 -5.65 3.69
N HIS A 190 1.30 -4.53 2.97
CA HIS A 190 0.45 -4.44 1.77
C HIS A 190 0.86 -5.49 0.73
N TYR A 191 2.16 -5.55 0.40
CA TYR A 191 2.72 -6.51 -0.54
C TYR A 191 2.46 -7.95 -0.12
N LEU A 192 2.72 -8.31 1.15
CA LEU A 192 2.50 -9.66 1.67
C LEU A 192 1.03 -10.07 1.61
N ALA A 193 0.11 -9.18 2.01
CA ALA A 193 -1.32 -9.45 1.95
C ALA A 193 -1.83 -9.58 0.50
N TYR A 194 -1.26 -8.82 -0.44
CA TYR A 194 -1.54 -8.99 -1.86
C TYR A 194 -1.02 -10.33 -2.41
N LYS A 195 0.19 -10.74 -1.99
CA LYS A 195 0.77 -12.04 -2.37
C LYS A 195 -0.01 -13.21 -1.77
N GLU A 196 -0.54 -13.07 -0.56
CA GLU A 196 -1.44 -14.05 0.06
C GLU A 196 -2.69 -14.26 -0.79
N SER A 197 -3.35 -13.16 -1.21
CA SER A 197 -4.55 -13.27 -2.06
C SER A 197 -4.22 -13.95 -3.40
N TYR A 198 -3.08 -13.62 -4.00
CA TYR A 198 -2.60 -14.25 -5.23
C TYR A 198 -2.34 -15.75 -5.04
N ALA A 199 -1.66 -16.12 -3.95
CA ALA A 199 -1.33 -17.51 -3.63
C ALA A 199 -2.61 -18.34 -3.44
N ILE A 200 -3.59 -17.85 -2.69
CA ILE A 200 -4.88 -18.55 -2.49
C ILE A 200 -5.58 -18.82 -3.84
N LEU A 201 -5.45 -17.90 -4.80
CA LEU A 201 -6.08 -18.01 -6.12
C LEU A 201 -5.36 -18.95 -7.09
N HIS A 202 -4.04 -19.09 -6.99
CA HIS A 202 -3.21 -19.70 -8.03
C HIS A 202 -2.40 -20.92 -7.54
N ASP A 203 -1.98 -20.90 -6.29
CA ASP A 203 -1.24 -21.97 -5.66
C ASP A 203 -2.26 -22.85 -4.93
N GLY A 204 -2.60 -23.99 -5.54
CA GLY A 204 -3.51 -24.97 -4.92
C GLY A 204 -3.03 -25.43 -3.53
N ALA A 205 -3.78 -26.33 -2.91
CA ALA A 205 -3.48 -26.82 -1.54
C ALA A 205 -1.98 -27.10 -1.34
N GLU A 206 -1.45 -26.63 -0.21
CA GLU A 206 -0.05 -26.76 0.20
C GLU A 206 0.51 -28.14 -0.18
N LYS A 207 1.63 -28.17 -0.89
CA LYS A 207 2.34 -29.43 -1.11
C LYS A 207 3.00 -29.80 0.21
N ALA A 208 2.28 -30.58 1.01
CA ALA A 208 2.79 -31.23 2.23
C ALA A 208 3.98 -32.16 1.94
#